data_AF-A0A1X6WPV8-F1
#
_entry.id   AF-A0A1X6WPV8-F1
#
_cell.length_a   1.000
_cell.length_b   1.000
_cell.length_c   1.000
_cell.angle_alpha   90.00
_cell.angle_beta   90.00
_cell.angle_gamma   90.00
#
_symmetry.space_group_name_H-M   'P 1'
#
loop_
_entity.id
_entity.type
_entity.pdbx_description
1 polymer ?
#
loop_
_entity_poly.entity_id
_entity_poly.type
_entity_poly.pdbx_seq_one_letter_code
_entity_poly.pdbx_strand_id
1 'polypeptide(L)'
;MLVELEREEKKKKATKWIFLTIILLAILLSLLYLGNKSSKDSPVTKKTNISSSSTQQTQTSESTKELVKETNLSEDELKNWVMAVLDLTPPPPTKYILKVRVDDTDKLAYIHVGVDQLDGAGTFRVNAKGQLEYLPRMGQATGSSQWILMSDKYMDTSLAEKYYEEQSEKQTKEDDDLNKIKNQLIGKKYVIKPILYDGIDAEQAMNDRKAPQNLIHDGVQPVTFTNDTTVHIELAGTYRPDYDETYTINSKTINLKDYYIPYTFNNGNFTFDTWTTNIDGHTVTWAMTPQ
;
A
#
# COMPACT_ATOMS: atom_id res chain seq x y z
N MET A 1 -19.26 18.11 30.71
CA MET A 1 -17.86 17.68 30.62
C MET A 1 -17.57 16.74 29.43
N LEU A 2 -18.13 15.53 29.35
CA LEU A 2 -17.88 14.60 28.20
C LEU A 2 -18.54 15.02 26.87
N VAL A 3 -19.72 15.66 26.92
CA VAL A 3 -20.39 16.21 25.72
C VAL A 3 -19.69 17.47 25.20
N GLU A 4 -18.93 18.17 26.05
CA GLU A 4 -18.21 19.39 25.66
C GLU A 4 -16.89 19.06 24.95
N LEU A 5 -16.20 18.00 25.34
CA LEU A 5 -15.00 17.49 24.67
C LEU A 5 -15.29 16.95 23.25
N GLU A 6 -16.38 16.21 23.07
CA GLU A 6 -16.79 15.74 21.73
C GLU A 6 -17.21 16.91 20.81
N ARG A 7 -17.83 17.95 21.39
CA ARG A 7 -18.19 19.19 20.68
C ARG A 7 -16.96 20.00 20.30
N GLU A 8 -15.92 20.01 21.14
CA GLU A 8 -14.63 20.64 20.83
C GLU A 8 -13.86 19.90 19.74
N GLU A 9 -13.87 18.57 19.70
CA GLU A 9 -13.25 17.82 18.59
C GLU A 9 -13.95 18.07 17.25
N LYS A 10 -15.29 18.10 17.24
CA LYS A 10 -16.07 18.45 16.03
C LYS A 10 -15.80 19.90 15.59
N LYS A 11 -15.65 20.84 16.53
CA LYS A 11 -15.26 22.22 16.24
C LYS A 11 -13.82 22.35 15.74
N LYS A 12 -12.86 21.60 16.30
CA LYS A 12 -11.46 21.55 15.85
C LYS A 12 -11.32 20.96 14.46
N LYS A 13 -12.14 19.96 14.10
CA LYS A 13 -12.21 19.44 12.72
C LYS A 13 -12.77 20.50 11.76
N ALA A 14 -13.83 21.22 12.14
CA ALA A 14 -14.39 22.28 11.32
C ALA A 14 -13.41 23.47 11.14
N THR A 15 -12.70 23.90 12.19
CA THR A 15 -11.71 24.98 12.09
C THR A 15 -10.47 24.57 11.29
N LYS A 16 -10.04 23.30 11.36
CA LYS A 16 -8.98 22.78 10.46
C LYS A 16 -9.38 22.84 8.99
N TRP A 17 -10.63 22.51 8.64
CA TRP A 17 -11.13 22.64 7.26
C TRP A 17 -11.22 24.09 6.79
N ILE A 18 -11.62 25.02 7.66
CA ILE A 18 -11.65 26.46 7.36
C ILE A 18 -10.22 27.01 7.19
N PHE A 19 -9.26 26.55 7.99
CA PHE A 19 -7.86 26.96 7.85
C PHE A 19 -7.24 26.42 6.56
N LEU A 20 -7.57 25.17 6.18
CA LEU A 20 -7.16 24.56 4.92
C LEU A 20 -7.74 25.30 3.71
N THR A 21 -9.02 25.70 3.74
CA THR A 21 -9.61 26.48 2.64
C THR A 21 -9.02 27.88 2.55
N ILE A 22 -8.71 28.53 3.67
CA ILE A 22 -8.02 29.83 3.67
C ILE A 22 -6.58 29.71 3.12
N ILE A 23 -5.84 28.67 3.50
CA ILE A 23 -4.51 28.38 2.94
C ILE A 23 -4.61 28.12 1.43
N LEU A 24 -5.58 27.32 0.99
CA LEU A 24 -5.75 26.99 -0.41
C LEU A 24 -6.15 28.24 -1.23
N LEU A 25 -6.98 29.12 -0.66
CA LEU A 25 -7.32 30.41 -1.25
C LEU A 25 -6.10 31.34 -1.33
N ALA A 26 -5.27 31.37 -0.28
CA ALA A 26 -4.02 32.14 -0.26
C ALA A 26 -2.98 31.62 -1.25
N ILE A 27 -2.91 30.30 -1.46
CA ILE A 27 -2.08 29.66 -2.49
C ILE A 27 -2.62 29.97 -3.89
N LEU A 28 -3.94 29.97 -4.09
CA LEU A 28 -4.54 30.34 -5.37
C LEU A 28 -4.30 31.81 -5.71
N LEU A 29 -4.42 32.70 -4.71
CA LEU A 29 -4.09 34.13 -4.82
C LEU A 29 -2.59 34.36 -5.04
N SER A 30 -1.71 33.58 -4.41
CA SER A 30 -0.27 33.68 -4.64
C SER A 30 0.13 33.15 -6.02
N LEU A 31 -0.50 32.09 -6.53
CA LEU A 31 -0.29 31.60 -7.90
C LEU A 31 -0.76 32.60 -8.96
N LEU A 32 -1.84 33.35 -8.71
CA LEU A 32 -2.26 34.48 -9.55
C LEU A 32 -1.28 35.67 -9.48
N TYR A 33 -0.59 35.85 -8.35
CA TYR A 33 0.36 36.95 -8.13
C TYR A 33 1.79 36.61 -8.60
N LEU A 34 2.18 35.33 -8.63
CA LEU A 34 3.50 34.84 -9.04
C LEU A 34 3.65 34.63 -10.56
N GLY A 35 2.63 34.92 -11.36
CA GLY A 35 2.75 35.08 -12.82
C GLY A 35 3.61 36.28 -13.25
N ASN A 36 4.20 37.01 -12.30
CA ASN A 36 5.03 38.17 -12.59
C ASN A 36 6.11 38.40 -11.50
N LYS A 37 7.21 37.62 -11.53
CA LYS A 37 8.61 38.11 -11.41
C LYS A 37 9.63 37.00 -11.16
N SER A 38 10.80 37.24 -11.75
CA SER A 38 11.99 36.39 -11.87
C SER A 38 12.96 36.50 -10.68
N SER A 39 13.49 35.34 -10.29
CA SER A 39 14.85 34.94 -9.84
C SER A 39 15.70 35.82 -8.90
N LYS A 40 16.21 35.23 -7.79
CA LYS A 40 17.66 34.92 -7.53
C LYS A 40 17.99 34.45 -6.09
N ASP A 41 18.77 33.36 -6.04
CA ASP A 41 19.92 32.96 -5.20
C ASP A 41 20.00 33.07 -3.64
N SER A 42 20.38 31.91 -3.06
CA SER A 42 21.01 31.51 -1.76
C SER A 42 22.26 32.34 -1.34
N PRO A 43 22.93 32.22 -0.13
CA PRO A 43 23.26 30.97 0.61
C PRO A 43 23.55 30.97 2.16
N VAL A 44 23.56 29.74 2.72
CA VAL A 44 24.51 29.08 3.68
C VAL A 44 25.15 29.87 4.86
N THR A 45 25.18 29.29 6.09
CA THR A 45 26.40 28.98 6.90
C THR A 45 26.14 28.07 8.13
N LYS A 46 27.09 27.14 8.37
CA LYS A 46 27.27 26.12 9.44
C LYS A 46 27.75 26.65 10.81
N LYS A 47 27.58 25.87 11.89
CA LYS A 47 28.60 25.37 12.87
C LYS A 47 27.90 24.56 13.99
N THR A 48 28.19 23.27 14.27
CA THR A 48 29.35 22.55 14.88
C THR A 48 29.27 22.40 16.41
N ASN A 49 29.09 21.12 16.84
CA ASN A 49 29.53 20.34 18.02
C ASN A 49 29.86 20.99 19.38
N ILE A 50 29.50 20.29 20.48
CA ILE A 50 30.43 19.77 21.52
C ILE A 50 29.78 18.60 22.29
N SER A 51 30.64 17.65 22.64
CA SER A 51 30.46 16.39 23.37
C SER A 51 30.66 16.58 24.88
N SER A 52 29.98 15.77 25.71
CA SER A 52 30.53 15.30 26.99
C SER A 52 29.80 14.07 27.52
N SER A 53 30.57 13.02 27.73
CA SER A 53 30.31 11.75 28.40
C SER A 53 30.30 11.87 29.93
N SER A 54 29.47 11.09 30.62
CA SER A 54 29.77 10.57 31.98
C SER A 54 28.94 9.34 32.34
N THR A 55 29.54 8.53 33.21
CA THR A 55 29.36 7.10 33.47
C THR A 55 28.23 6.76 34.47
N GLN A 56 27.79 5.51 34.34
CA GLN A 56 26.90 4.66 35.16
C GLN A 56 26.76 4.96 36.66
N GLN A 57 25.56 4.70 37.18
CA GLN A 57 25.39 3.94 38.43
C GLN A 57 24.05 3.20 38.47
N THR A 58 24.16 1.88 38.63
CA THR A 58 23.10 0.89 38.83
C THR A 58 22.63 0.94 40.28
N GLN A 59 21.32 1.06 40.52
CA GLN A 59 20.70 0.64 41.78
C GLN A 59 19.44 -0.16 41.48
N THR A 60 19.56 -1.45 41.74
CA THR A 60 18.48 -2.43 41.81
C THR A 60 17.59 -2.07 42.99
N SER A 61 16.28 -2.00 42.79
CA SER A 61 15.30 -1.93 43.88
C SER A 61 14.10 -2.80 43.51
N GLU A 62 13.72 -3.63 44.48
CA GLU A 62 12.73 -4.69 44.41
C GLU A 62 11.37 -4.16 43.93
N SER A 63 10.85 -4.80 42.88
CA SER A 63 9.56 -4.45 42.27
C SER A 63 8.43 -4.83 43.21
N THR A 64 7.95 -3.83 43.94
CA THR A 64 6.54 -3.76 44.31
C THR A 64 5.80 -3.62 42.98
N LYS A 65 4.86 -4.52 42.66
CA LYS A 65 4.02 -4.41 41.46
C LYS A 65 3.12 -3.17 41.60
N GLU A 66 3.67 -2.00 41.32
CA GLU A 66 2.88 -0.79 41.12
C GLU A 66 1.94 -1.02 39.94
N LEU A 67 0.70 -0.61 40.11
CA LEU A 67 -0.30 -0.63 39.07
C LEU A 67 0.15 0.35 37.98
N VAL A 68 0.80 -0.16 36.93
CA VAL A 68 1.24 0.64 35.77
C VAL A 68 0.01 1.33 35.18
N LYS A 69 -0.03 2.67 35.22
CA LYS A 69 -1.05 3.45 34.51
C LYS A 69 -0.61 3.58 33.06
N GLU A 70 -1.34 2.94 32.16
CA GLU A 70 -0.98 2.83 30.74
C GLU A 70 -0.91 4.19 30.02
N THR A 71 -1.57 5.22 30.56
CA THR A 71 -1.49 6.59 30.04
C THR A 71 -0.27 7.37 30.53
N ASN A 72 0.55 6.80 31.42
CA ASN A 72 1.70 7.46 32.03
C ASN A 72 2.92 6.52 32.06
N LEU A 73 3.20 5.90 30.92
CA LEU A 73 4.37 5.06 30.73
C LEU A 73 5.63 5.91 30.53
N SER A 74 6.75 5.43 31.07
CA SER A 74 8.08 5.89 30.67
C SER A 74 8.36 5.52 29.21
N GLU A 75 9.38 6.17 28.63
CA GLU A 75 9.82 5.85 27.26
C GLU A 75 10.22 4.37 27.10
N ASP A 76 10.88 3.81 28.11
CA ASP A 76 11.34 2.42 28.09
C ASP A 76 10.19 1.43 28.25
N GLU A 77 9.20 1.72 29.10
CA GLU A 77 7.99 0.90 29.20
C GLU A 77 7.21 0.89 27.89
N LEU A 78 7.04 2.07 27.24
CA LEU A 78 6.38 2.13 25.94
C LEU A 78 7.14 1.34 24.87
N LYS A 79 8.48 1.44 24.83
CA LYS A 79 9.31 0.64 23.92
C LYS A 79 9.15 -0.85 24.19
N ASN A 80 9.15 -1.27 25.45
CA ASN A 80 8.98 -2.68 25.82
C ASN A 80 7.61 -3.21 25.39
N TRP A 81 6.54 -2.43 25.55
CA TRP A 81 5.20 -2.82 25.10
C TRP A 81 5.12 -2.99 23.58
N VAL A 82 5.71 -2.07 22.83
CA VAL A 82 5.78 -2.19 21.37
C VAL A 82 6.66 -3.34 20.93
N MET A 83 7.80 -3.57 21.59
CA MET A 83 8.66 -4.72 21.30
C MET A 83 7.92 -6.04 21.53
N ALA A 84 7.13 -6.16 22.59
CA ALA A 84 6.32 -7.35 22.82
C ALA A 84 5.34 -7.64 21.66
N VAL A 85 4.81 -6.60 21.00
CA VAL A 85 4.00 -6.75 19.79
C VAL A 85 4.84 -7.10 18.55
N LEU A 86 6.04 -6.50 18.42
CA LEU A 86 6.94 -6.78 17.29
C LEU A 86 7.53 -8.19 17.33
N ASP A 87 7.73 -8.75 18.52
CA ASP A 87 8.25 -10.10 18.74
C ASP A 87 7.28 -11.21 18.26
N LEU A 88 6.02 -10.86 17.98
CA LEU A 88 5.05 -11.75 17.32
C LEU A 88 5.32 -11.94 15.82
N THR A 89 6.19 -11.11 15.23
CA THR A 89 6.54 -11.16 13.81
C THR A 89 7.98 -11.62 13.62
N PRO A 90 8.34 -12.18 12.45
CA PRO A 90 9.74 -12.52 12.18
C PRO A 90 10.65 -11.31 12.39
N PRO A 91 11.80 -11.48 13.07
CA PRO A 91 12.70 -10.37 13.33
C PRO A 91 13.18 -9.76 12.01
N PRO A 92 13.42 -8.44 11.98
CA PRO A 92 13.92 -7.77 10.78
C PRO A 92 15.33 -8.28 10.46
N PRO A 93 15.80 -8.11 9.21
CA PRO A 93 17.15 -8.54 8.82
C PRO A 93 18.26 -7.78 9.56
N THR A 94 17.95 -6.63 10.16
CA THR A 94 18.88 -5.81 10.95
C THR A 94 18.33 -5.60 12.37
N LYS A 95 17.99 -4.36 12.74
CA LYS A 95 17.45 -4.01 14.06
C LYS A 95 16.34 -2.99 13.94
N TYR A 96 15.40 -3.04 14.87
CA TYR A 96 14.40 -1.99 15.01
C TYR A 96 15.04 -0.68 15.51
N ILE A 97 14.55 0.43 14.99
CA ILE A 97 14.85 1.78 15.46
C ILE A 97 13.56 2.39 15.97
N LEU A 98 13.42 2.48 17.29
CA LEU A 98 12.25 3.00 17.96
C LEU A 98 12.44 4.47 18.32
N LYS A 99 11.56 5.35 17.79
CA LYS A 99 11.59 6.79 18.10
C LYS A 99 10.28 7.20 18.76
N VAL A 100 10.35 7.54 20.03
CA VAL A 100 9.21 8.01 20.80
C VAL A 100 9.06 9.52 20.65
N ARG A 101 7.82 10.00 20.52
CA ARG A 101 7.46 11.42 20.54
C ARG A 101 6.11 11.60 21.21
N VAL A 102 5.91 12.73 21.88
CA VAL A 102 4.58 13.17 22.30
C VAL A 102 4.12 14.23 21.31
N ASP A 103 2.93 14.07 20.74
CA ASP A 103 2.40 15.05 19.79
C ASP A 103 1.76 16.22 20.54
N ASP A 104 2.13 17.44 20.17
CA ASP A 104 1.65 18.63 20.87
C ASP A 104 0.16 18.91 20.66
N THR A 105 -0.44 18.35 19.62
CA THR A 105 -1.84 18.61 19.23
C THR A 105 -2.81 17.78 20.04
N ASP A 106 -2.53 16.49 20.19
CA ASP A 106 -3.42 15.52 20.86
C ASP A 106 -2.89 15.04 22.23
N LYS A 107 -1.64 15.39 22.56
CA LYS A 107 -0.96 15.03 23.81
C LYS A 107 -0.83 13.51 24.00
N LEU A 108 -0.84 12.74 22.91
CA LEU A 108 -0.63 11.29 22.94
C LEU A 108 0.85 10.95 22.70
N ALA A 109 1.28 9.82 23.27
CA ALA A 109 2.58 9.25 23.01
C ALA A 109 2.54 8.39 21.73
N TYR A 110 3.46 8.64 20.83
CA TYR A 110 3.66 7.93 19.57
C TYR A 110 5.04 7.29 19.55
N ILE A 111 5.15 6.14 18.91
CA ILE A 111 6.42 5.45 18.69
C ILE A 111 6.50 5.00 17.24
N HIS A 112 7.42 5.62 16.52
CA HIS A 112 7.72 5.23 15.15
C HIS A 112 8.69 4.06 15.15
N VAL A 113 8.36 3.01 14.39
CA VAL A 113 9.16 1.79 14.28
C VAL A 113 9.82 1.78 12.91
N GLY A 114 11.09 2.18 12.89
CA GLY A 114 11.99 2.02 11.75
C GLY A 114 12.70 0.67 11.77
N VAL A 115 13.29 0.30 10.64
CA VAL A 115 14.29 -0.78 10.55
C VAL A 115 15.57 -0.16 10.02
N ASP A 116 16.72 -0.50 10.63
CA ASP A 116 17.99 0.09 10.21
C ASP A 116 18.27 -0.19 8.73
N GLN A 117 18.54 0.88 7.98
CA GLN A 117 18.77 0.88 6.52
C GLN A 117 17.59 0.43 5.65
N LEU A 118 16.39 0.26 6.24
CA LEU A 118 15.19 -0.16 5.54
C LEU A 118 14.00 0.75 5.89
N ASP A 119 12.94 0.58 5.12
CA ASP A 119 11.67 1.19 5.44
C ASP A 119 11.10 0.59 6.73
N GLY A 120 10.52 1.46 7.58
CA GLY A 120 9.98 1.07 8.88
C GLY A 120 8.68 0.26 8.83
N ALA A 121 8.37 -0.44 9.91
CA ALA A 121 7.15 -1.24 10.06
C ALA A 121 5.89 -0.36 10.11
N GLY A 122 5.96 0.79 10.81
CA GLY A 122 4.81 1.68 10.98
C GLY A 122 4.94 2.56 12.20
N THR A 123 3.81 2.90 12.81
CA THR A 123 3.77 3.74 14.02
C THR A 123 2.73 3.22 14.98
N PHE A 124 3.10 3.15 16.26
CA PHE A 124 2.15 2.87 17.33
C PHE A 124 1.86 4.15 18.11
N ARG A 125 0.75 4.16 18.85
CA ARG A 125 0.43 5.18 19.83
C ARG A 125 -0.31 4.60 21.03
N VAL A 126 -0.21 5.27 22.16
CA VAL A 126 -1.11 5.03 23.29
C VAL A 126 -2.26 6.03 23.21
N ASN A 127 -3.48 5.54 23.05
CA ASN A 127 -4.66 6.39 22.96
C ASN A 127 -5.09 6.93 24.34
N ALA A 128 -6.08 7.82 24.38
CA ALA A 128 -6.57 8.42 25.62
C ALA A 128 -7.17 7.42 26.64
N LYS A 129 -7.44 6.17 26.23
CA LYS A 129 -7.91 5.08 27.10
C LYS A 129 -6.76 4.22 27.65
N GLY A 130 -5.52 4.55 27.32
CA GLY A 130 -4.36 3.72 27.70
C GLY A 130 -4.23 2.46 26.85
N GLN A 131 -4.74 2.45 25.62
CA GLN A 131 -4.65 1.30 24.71
C GLN A 131 -3.58 1.55 23.64
N LEU A 132 -2.86 0.50 23.27
CA LEU A 132 -1.87 0.54 22.19
C LEU A 132 -2.55 0.31 20.85
N GLU A 133 -2.42 1.29 19.96
CA GLU A 133 -2.92 1.23 18.59
C GLU A 133 -1.77 1.29 17.59
N TYR A 134 -1.94 0.66 16.43
CA TYR A 134 -0.96 0.59 15.36
C TYR A 134 -1.51 1.16 14.05
N LEU A 135 -0.66 1.89 13.35
CA LEU A 135 -0.89 2.37 12.00
C LEU A 135 0.22 1.82 11.09
N PRO A 136 -0.09 0.88 10.19
CA PRO A 136 0.90 0.33 9.26
C PRO A 136 1.40 1.41 8.31
N ARG A 137 2.66 1.30 7.88
CA ARG A 137 3.29 2.28 6.97
C ARG A 137 2.48 2.53 5.69
N MET A 138 1.88 1.49 5.10
CA MET A 138 1.03 1.66 3.91
C MET A 138 -0.25 2.45 4.18
N GLY A 139 -0.79 2.38 5.40
CA GLY A 139 -1.90 3.24 5.84
C GLY A 139 -1.50 4.71 5.86
N GLN A 140 -0.26 5.01 6.26
CA GLN A 140 0.29 6.38 6.29
C GLN A 140 0.49 6.95 4.88
N ALA A 141 0.97 6.14 3.93
CA ALA A 141 1.21 6.55 2.55
C ALA A 141 -0.08 6.78 1.75
N THR A 142 -1.16 6.05 2.09
CA THR A 142 -2.46 6.12 1.40
C THR A 142 -3.43 7.12 2.05
N GLY A 143 -3.03 7.81 3.12
CA GLY A 143 -3.90 8.72 3.86
C GLY A 143 -4.99 8.01 4.68
N SER A 144 -4.93 6.68 4.79
CA SER A 144 -5.80 5.91 5.68
C SER A 144 -5.39 6.14 7.13
N SER A 145 -6.29 6.71 7.92
CA SER A 145 -6.07 6.99 9.35
C SER A 145 -6.65 5.91 10.27
N GLN A 146 -6.86 4.70 9.77
CA GLN A 146 -7.46 3.64 10.57
C GLN A 146 -6.40 3.01 11.49
N TRP A 147 -6.44 3.44 12.75
CA TRP A 147 -5.66 2.88 13.84
C TRP A 147 -6.24 1.52 14.24
N ILE A 148 -5.38 0.52 14.34
CA ILE A 148 -5.72 -0.87 14.68
C ILE A 148 -5.39 -1.08 16.15
N LEU A 149 -6.35 -1.53 16.96
CA LEU A 149 -6.11 -1.84 18.36
C LEU A 149 -5.23 -3.10 18.47
N MET A 150 -4.05 -2.96 19.05
CA MET A 150 -3.08 -4.05 19.22
C MET A 150 -3.02 -4.58 20.65
N SER A 151 -3.36 -3.75 21.62
CA SER A 151 -3.35 -4.14 23.02
C SER A 151 -4.22 -3.19 23.82
N ASP A 152 -5.09 -3.73 24.67
CA ASP A 152 -5.95 -2.95 25.56
C ASP A 152 -5.35 -2.77 26.97
N LYS A 153 -4.27 -3.50 27.28
CA LYS A 153 -3.60 -3.50 28.58
C LYS A 153 -2.09 -3.66 28.44
N TYR A 154 -1.33 -2.95 29.26
CA TYR A 154 0.14 -3.00 29.20
C TYR A 154 0.70 -4.43 29.18
N MET A 155 1.52 -4.71 28.17
CA MET A 155 2.16 -6.01 27.89
C MET A 155 1.22 -7.17 27.52
N ASP A 156 -0.09 -6.96 27.43
CA ASP A 156 -1.02 -7.97 26.92
C ASP A 156 -1.01 -7.96 25.39
N THR A 157 -0.51 -9.03 24.77
CA THR A 157 -0.37 -9.12 23.31
C THR A 157 -1.46 -9.93 22.64
N SER A 158 -2.49 -10.41 23.36
CA SER A 158 -3.50 -11.32 22.79
C SER A 158 -4.29 -10.71 21.61
N LEU A 159 -4.53 -9.40 21.63
CA LEU A 159 -5.18 -8.72 20.50
C LEU A 159 -4.26 -8.62 19.27
N ALA A 160 -2.97 -8.35 19.48
CA ALA A 160 -1.97 -8.31 18.41
C ALA A 160 -1.71 -9.69 17.81
N GLU A 161 -1.66 -10.73 18.64
CA GLU A 161 -1.51 -12.12 18.22
C GLU A 161 -2.65 -12.51 17.27
N LYS A 162 -3.91 -12.31 17.70
CA LYS A 162 -5.08 -12.53 16.85
C LYS A 162 -5.03 -11.73 15.55
N TYR A 163 -4.61 -10.47 15.61
CA TYR A 163 -4.48 -9.65 14.41
C TYR A 163 -3.48 -10.26 13.41
N TYR A 164 -2.29 -10.65 13.86
CA TYR A 164 -1.27 -11.23 12.99
C TYR A 164 -1.65 -12.62 12.47
N GLU A 165 -2.32 -13.44 13.29
CA GLU A 165 -2.95 -14.69 12.85
C GLU A 165 -3.92 -14.44 11.69
N GLU A 166 -4.87 -13.51 11.86
CA GLU A 166 -5.83 -13.15 10.79
C GLU A 166 -5.13 -12.62 9.52
N GLN A 167 -4.02 -11.89 9.65
CA GLN A 167 -3.24 -11.46 8.46
C GLN A 167 -2.54 -12.64 7.80
N SER A 168 -1.95 -13.55 8.58
CA SER A 168 -1.28 -14.75 8.07
C SER A 168 -2.25 -15.69 7.35
N GLU A 169 -3.47 -15.84 7.87
CA GLU A 169 -4.52 -16.65 7.25
C GLU A 169 -4.97 -16.04 5.92
N LYS A 170 -5.15 -14.72 5.86
CA LYS A 170 -5.48 -14.00 4.62
C LYS A 170 -4.39 -14.16 3.57
N GLN A 171 -3.12 -14.00 3.95
CA GLN A 171 -1.98 -14.20 3.04
C GLN A 171 -1.94 -15.64 2.53
N THR A 172 -2.07 -16.62 3.43
CA THR A 172 -2.07 -18.05 3.06
C THR A 172 -3.18 -18.37 2.09
N LYS A 173 -4.38 -17.82 2.32
CA LYS A 173 -5.52 -17.99 1.42
C LYS A 173 -5.28 -17.33 0.05
N GLU A 174 -4.73 -16.11 0.03
CA GLU A 174 -4.38 -15.42 -1.21
C GLU A 174 -3.36 -16.24 -2.01
N ASP A 175 -2.31 -16.75 -1.37
CA ASP A 175 -1.29 -17.58 -2.00
C ASP A 175 -1.88 -18.90 -2.55
N ASP A 176 -2.77 -19.55 -1.79
CA ASP A 176 -3.49 -20.76 -2.23
C ASP A 176 -4.39 -20.48 -3.45
N ASP A 177 -5.15 -19.38 -3.42
CA ASP A 177 -5.99 -18.97 -4.54
C ASP A 177 -5.16 -18.63 -5.79
N LEU A 178 -4.04 -17.92 -5.64
CA LEU A 178 -3.09 -17.66 -6.74
C LEU A 178 -2.51 -18.95 -7.33
N ASN A 179 -2.15 -19.92 -6.49
CA ASN A 179 -1.66 -21.23 -6.95
C ASN A 179 -2.74 -22.00 -7.71
N LYS A 180 -4.00 -21.99 -7.23
CA LYS A 180 -5.13 -22.59 -7.97
C LYS A 180 -5.33 -21.95 -9.33
N ILE A 181 -5.25 -20.62 -9.42
CA ILE A 181 -5.39 -19.91 -10.70
C ILE A 181 -4.27 -20.32 -11.65
N LYS A 182 -3.01 -20.31 -11.20
CA LYS A 182 -1.87 -20.78 -12.01
C LYS A 182 -2.11 -22.20 -12.54
N ASN A 183 -2.54 -23.12 -11.67
CA ASN A 183 -2.84 -24.49 -12.06
C ASN A 183 -3.97 -24.60 -13.10
N GLN A 184 -4.94 -23.68 -13.11
CA GLN A 184 -5.99 -23.64 -14.14
C GLN A 184 -5.50 -23.10 -15.48
N LEU A 185 -4.47 -22.25 -15.48
CA LEU A 185 -3.88 -21.67 -16.69
C LEU A 185 -2.88 -22.62 -17.36
N ILE A 186 -2.02 -23.29 -16.57
CA ILE A 186 -0.92 -24.10 -17.10
C ILE A 186 -1.42 -25.18 -18.06
N GLY A 187 -0.75 -25.28 -19.21
CA GLY A 187 -1.08 -26.19 -20.30
C GLY A 187 -2.32 -25.79 -21.10
N LYS A 188 -2.95 -24.64 -20.82
CA LYS A 188 -4.10 -24.13 -21.58
C LYS A 188 -3.67 -23.07 -22.58
N LYS A 189 -4.39 -23.05 -23.69
CA LYS A 189 -4.25 -22.08 -24.77
C LYS A 189 -5.40 -21.09 -24.73
N TYR A 190 -5.07 -19.83 -24.96
CA TYR A 190 -6.00 -18.71 -24.98
C TYR A 190 -5.68 -17.79 -26.15
N VAL A 191 -6.61 -16.92 -26.47
CA VAL A 191 -6.42 -15.85 -27.45
C VAL A 191 -6.75 -14.52 -26.80
N ILE A 192 -5.79 -13.60 -26.83
CA ILE A 192 -6.01 -12.18 -26.56
C ILE A 192 -6.43 -11.52 -27.86
N LYS A 193 -7.52 -10.75 -27.85
CA LYS A 193 -7.98 -10.01 -29.03
C LYS A 193 -8.76 -8.74 -28.67
N PRO A 194 -8.75 -7.73 -29.55
CA PRO A 194 -9.68 -6.62 -29.43
C PRO A 194 -11.09 -7.10 -29.76
N ILE A 195 -12.06 -6.69 -28.94
CA ILE A 195 -13.48 -6.98 -29.13
C ILE A 195 -14.28 -5.72 -29.45
N LEU A 196 -13.85 -4.55 -28.96
CA LEU A 196 -14.48 -3.26 -29.29
C LEU A 196 -13.42 -2.20 -29.63
N TYR A 197 -13.77 -1.29 -30.52
CA TYR A 197 -13.05 -0.06 -30.86
C TYR A 197 -14.02 1.13 -30.74
N ASP A 198 -13.75 2.04 -29.79
CA ASP A 198 -14.65 3.13 -29.39
C ASP A 198 -16.10 2.66 -29.10
N GLY A 199 -16.22 1.47 -28.50
CA GLY A 199 -17.51 0.84 -28.16
C GLY A 199 -18.24 0.17 -29.34
N ILE A 200 -17.67 0.20 -30.54
CA ILE A 200 -18.18 -0.51 -31.73
C ILE A 200 -17.46 -1.86 -31.80
N ASP A 201 -18.14 -2.92 -32.24
CA ASP A 201 -17.49 -4.20 -32.56
C ASP A 201 -16.22 -3.98 -33.41
N ALA A 202 -15.10 -4.56 -32.99
CA ALA A 202 -13.79 -4.26 -33.57
C ALA A 202 -13.70 -4.64 -35.06
N GLU A 203 -14.31 -5.75 -35.46
CA GLU A 203 -14.34 -6.19 -36.86
C GLU A 203 -15.25 -5.28 -37.70
N GLN A 204 -16.42 -4.91 -37.17
CA GLN A 204 -17.30 -3.93 -37.81
C GLN A 204 -16.61 -2.57 -37.97
N ALA A 205 -15.92 -2.09 -36.93
CA ALA A 205 -15.20 -0.81 -36.98
C ALA A 205 -14.08 -0.83 -38.03
N MET A 206 -13.38 -1.96 -38.19
CA MET A 206 -12.41 -2.14 -39.27
C MET A 206 -13.07 -2.12 -40.65
N ASN A 207 -14.15 -2.87 -40.84
CA ASN A 207 -14.87 -2.95 -42.13
C ASN A 207 -15.46 -1.59 -42.54
N ASP A 208 -15.92 -0.80 -41.58
CA ASP A 208 -16.42 0.57 -41.76
C ASP A 208 -15.32 1.62 -41.93
N ARG A 209 -14.04 1.23 -41.88
CA ARG A 209 -12.87 2.14 -41.92
C ARG A 209 -12.84 3.17 -40.77
N LYS A 210 -13.42 2.82 -39.63
CA LYS A 210 -13.38 3.60 -38.38
C LYS A 210 -12.20 3.20 -37.50
N ALA A 211 -11.74 1.95 -37.61
CA ALA A 211 -10.56 1.43 -36.93
C ALA A 211 -9.40 1.16 -37.92
N PRO A 212 -8.14 1.14 -37.45
CA PRO A 212 -6.99 0.72 -38.24
C PRO A 212 -7.20 -0.68 -38.85
N GLN A 213 -6.83 -0.86 -40.12
CA GLN A 213 -7.03 -2.12 -40.83
C GLN A 213 -6.25 -3.29 -40.23
N ASN A 214 -5.21 -3.02 -39.43
CA ASN A 214 -4.42 -4.03 -38.77
C ASN A 214 -4.87 -4.32 -37.32
N LEU A 215 -5.93 -3.69 -36.81
CA LEU A 215 -6.37 -3.85 -35.41
C LEU A 215 -6.58 -5.32 -35.03
N ILE A 216 -7.31 -6.10 -35.84
CA ILE A 216 -7.54 -7.53 -35.59
C ILE A 216 -6.35 -8.37 -36.05
N HIS A 217 -5.76 -8.06 -37.21
CA HIS A 217 -4.67 -8.86 -37.77
C HIS A 217 -3.41 -8.87 -36.90
N ASP A 218 -3.08 -7.73 -36.29
CA ASP A 218 -1.91 -7.58 -35.41
C ASP A 218 -2.30 -7.65 -33.92
N GLY A 219 -3.57 -7.44 -33.58
CA GLY A 219 -4.06 -7.47 -32.20
C GLY A 219 -4.51 -8.83 -31.70
N VAL A 220 -4.63 -9.84 -32.58
CA VAL A 220 -4.91 -11.22 -32.16
C VAL A 220 -3.61 -11.91 -31.78
N GLN A 221 -3.52 -12.33 -30.53
CA GLN A 221 -2.34 -12.96 -29.94
C GLN A 221 -2.74 -14.28 -29.28
N PRO A 222 -2.48 -15.43 -29.90
CA PRO A 222 -2.58 -16.73 -29.24
C PRO A 222 -1.46 -16.88 -28.22
N VAL A 223 -1.81 -17.38 -27.03
CA VAL A 223 -0.89 -17.56 -25.91
C VAL A 223 -1.14 -18.90 -25.23
N THR A 224 -0.06 -19.58 -24.84
CA THR A 224 -0.13 -20.85 -24.10
C THR A 224 0.67 -20.73 -22.81
N PHE A 225 0.04 -20.88 -21.64
CA PHE A 225 0.77 -20.89 -20.37
C PHE A 225 1.52 -22.21 -20.25
N THR A 226 2.83 -22.19 -20.37
CA THR A 226 3.63 -23.43 -20.40
C THR A 226 4.01 -23.90 -19.00
N ASN A 227 4.21 -22.97 -18.07
CA ASN A 227 4.46 -23.24 -16.66
C ASN A 227 3.98 -22.06 -15.79
N ASP A 228 4.39 -22.02 -14.52
CA ASP A 228 3.94 -21.06 -13.51
C ASP A 228 4.46 -19.62 -13.66
N THR A 229 5.37 -19.41 -14.61
CA THR A 229 6.03 -18.12 -14.88
C THR A 229 6.17 -17.81 -16.37
N THR A 230 6.00 -18.80 -17.24
CA THR A 230 6.26 -18.69 -18.68
C THR A 230 4.99 -18.86 -19.49
N VAL A 231 4.85 -18.03 -20.49
CA VAL A 231 3.83 -18.15 -21.53
C VAL A 231 4.52 -18.19 -22.90
N HIS A 232 4.08 -19.11 -23.75
CA HIS A 232 4.49 -19.18 -25.15
C HIS A 232 3.55 -18.32 -25.99
N ILE A 233 4.10 -17.40 -26.77
CA ILE A 233 3.36 -16.46 -27.59
C ILE A 233 3.54 -16.83 -29.06
N GLU A 234 2.42 -17.08 -29.72
CA GLU A 234 2.40 -17.34 -31.17
C GLU A 234 2.27 -16.02 -31.93
N LEU A 235 3.04 -15.87 -33.00
CA LEU A 235 3.00 -14.68 -33.86
C LEU A 235 2.41 -15.00 -35.24
N ALA A 236 1.70 -14.02 -35.79
CA ALA A 236 1.18 -14.12 -37.14
C ALA A 236 2.33 -14.02 -38.18
N GLY A 237 2.41 -15.03 -39.04
CA GLY A 237 3.26 -15.05 -40.23
C GLY A 237 4.57 -15.82 -40.07
N THR A 238 5.01 -16.47 -41.16
CA THR A 238 6.17 -17.39 -41.22
C THR A 238 7.53 -16.75 -40.92
N TYR A 239 7.61 -15.42 -40.83
CA TYR A 239 8.86 -14.68 -40.63
C TYR A 239 9.08 -14.21 -39.19
N ARG A 240 8.09 -14.37 -38.31
CA ARG A 240 8.19 -13.99 -36.91
C ARG A 240 8.19 -15.28 -36.08
N PRO A 241 9.32 -15.68 -35.49
CA PRO A 241 9.35 -16.86 -34.65
C PRO A 241 8.48 -16.64 -33.42
N ASP A 242 7.76 -17.68 -33.04
CA ASP A 242 7.12 -17.74 -31.73
C ASP A 242 8.19 -17.60 -30.64
N TYR A 243 7.79 -17.07 -29.48
CA TYR A 243 8.73 -16.79 -28.40
C TYR A 243 8.08 -17.00 -27.04
N ASP A 244 8.92 -17.24 -26.05
CA ASP A 244 8.49 -17.34 -24.66
C ASP A 244 8.62 -15.97 -23.98
N GLU A 245 7.67 -15.67 -23.12
CA GLU A 245 7.64 -14.46 -22.31
C GLU A 245 7.34 -14.80 -20.85
N THR A 246 7.84 -13.98 -19.93
CA THR A 246 7.52 -14.13 -18.51
C THR A 246 6.20 -13.43 -18.18
N TYR A 247 5.37 -14.08 -17.36
CA TYR A 247 4.17 -13.45 -16.80
C TYR A 247 4.21 -13.47 -15.27
N THR A 248 3.47 -12.55 -14.66
CA THR A 248 3.23 -12.54 -13.21
C THR A 248 1.74 -12.52 -12.92
N ILE A 249 1.35 -12.93 -11.72
CA ILE A 249 -0.03 -12.88 -11.25
C ILE A 249 -0.06 -12.27 -9.85
N ASN A 250 -1.02 -11.38 -9.63
CA ASN A 250 -1.41 -10.89 -8.31
C ASN A 250 -2.93 -11.07 -8.16
N SER A 251 -3.52 -10.76 -7.01
CA SER A 251 -4.94 -10.98 -6.73
C SER A 251 -5.96 -10.30 -7.66
N LYS A 252 -5.52 -9.47 -8.61
CA LYS A 252 -6.40 -8.74 -9.54
C LYS A 252 -6.06 -8.95 -11.01
N THR A 253 -4.78 -9.14 -11.34
CA THR A 253 -4.33 -9.16 -12.73
C THR A 253 -3.31 -10.24 -13.02
N ILE A 254 -3.37 -10.75 -14.24
CA ILE A 254 -2.28 -11.46 -14.90
C ILE A 254 -1.53 -10.43 -15.74
N ASN A 255 -0.25 -10.23 -15.44
CA ASN A 255 0.58 -9.26 -16.12
C ASN A 255 1.43 -9.98 -17.14
N LEU A 256 1.21 -9.66 -18.41
CA LEU A 256 1.92 -10.22 -19.55
C LEU A 256 2.37 -9.07 -20.45
N LYS A 257 3.67 -8.81 -20.50
CA LYS A 257 4.26 -7.69 -21.25
C LYS A 257 3.57 -6.35 -20.89
N ASP A 258 2.84 -5.75 -21.83
CA ASP A 258 2.12 -4.49 -21.68
C ASP A 258 0.65 -4.68 -21.28
N TYR A 259 0.20 -5.94 -21.11
CA TYR A 259 -1.16 -6.26 -20.72
C TYR A 259 -1.27 -6.51 -19.21
N TYR A 260 -2.21 -5.80 -18.59
CA TYR A 260 -2.68 -6.03 -17.23
C TYR A 260 -4.07 -6.65 -17.33
N ILE A 261 -4.10 -7.98 -17.51
CA ILE A 261 -5.32 -8.72 -17.83
C ILE A 261 -6.10 -8.94 -16.53
N PRO A 262 -7.25 -8.27 -16.34
CA PRO A 262 -8.05 -8.45 -15.13
C PRO A 262 -8.72 -9.81 -15.15
N TYR A 263 -8.90 -10.37 -13.97
CA TYR A 263 -9.63 -11.60 -13.79
C TYR A 263 -10.39 -11.57 -12.47
N THR A 264 -11.39 -12.44 -12.40
CA THR A 264 -12.15 -12.70 -11.18
C THR A 264 -11.96 -14.17 -10.79
N PHE A 265 -11.68 -14.40 -9.50
CA PHE A 265 -11.58 -15.74 -8.93
C PHE A 265 -12.48 -15.86 -7.71
N ASN A 266 -13.56 -16.61 -7.84
CA ASN A 266 -14.57 -16.77 -6.79
C ASN A 266 -14.96 -18.24 -6.65
N ASN A 267 -14.81 -18.79 -5.43
CA ASN A 267 -15.20 -20.17 -5.10
C ASN A 267 -14.60 -21.22 -6.07
N GLY A 268 -13.34 -21.04 -6.46
CA GLY A 268 -12.64 -21.95 -7.38
C GLY A 268 -12.93 -21.71 -8.86
N ASN A 269 -13.87 -20.83 -9.20
CA ASN A 269 -14.17 -20.44 -10.58
C ASN A 269 -13.33 -19.23 -10.98
N PHE A 270 -12.56 -19.40 -12.06
CA PHE A 270 -11.73 -18.38 -12.68
C PHE A 270 -12.37 -17.89 -13.98
N THR A 271 -12.44 -16.57 -14.15
CA THR A 271 -12.89 -15.94 -15.39
C THR A 271 -12.03 -14.73 -15.73
N PHE A 272 -11.71 -14.56 -17.01
CA PHE A 272 -11.11 -13.32 -17.50
C PHE A 272 -12.17 -12.23 -17.60
N ASP A 273 -11.81 -11.04 -17.12
CA ASP A 273 -12.59 -9.83 -17.34
C ASP A 273 -12.08 -9.11 -18.59
N THR A 274 -12.94 -8.28 -19.20
CA THR A 274 -12.50 -7.41 -20.29
C THR A 274 -11.75 -6.21 -19.74
N TRP A 275 -10.78 -5.69 -20.49
CA TRP A 275 -10.08 -4.45 -20.13
C TRP A 275 -10.01 -3.50 -21.31
N THR A 276 -9.62 -2.25 -21.04
CA THR A 276 -9.46 -1.24 -22.07
C THR A 276 -8.03 -0.72 -22.12
N THR A 277 -7.58 -0.36 -23.31
CA THR A 277 -6.36 0.43 -23.51
C THR A 277 -6.69 1.64 -24.38
N ASN A 278 -5.83 2.66 -24.33
CA ASN A 278 -5.88 3.78 -25.27
C ASN A 278 -4.81 3.58 -26.35
N ILE A 279 -5.21 3.55 -27.62
CA ILE A 279 -4.31 3.47 -28.77
C ILE A 279 -4.62 4.67 -29.66
N ASP A 280 -3.65 5.57 -29.80
CA ASP A 280 -3.75 6.78 -30.63
C ASP A 280 -4.99 7.65 -30.36
N GLY A 281 -5.40 7.75 -29.08
CA GLY A 281 -6.58 8.52 -28.67
C GLY A 281 -7.90 7.73 -28.69
N HIS A 282 -7.89 6.49 -29.18
CA HIS A 282 -9.07 5.63 -29.26
C HIS A 282 -9.10 4.59 -28.15
N THR A 283 -10.29 4.24 -27.68
CA THR A 283 -10.44 3.18 -26.68
C THR A 283 -10.60 1.83 -27.36
N VAL A 284 -9.73 0.89 -27.01
CA VAL A 284 -9.81 -0.50 -27.46
C VAL A 284 -10.18 -1.37 -26.27
N THR A 285 -11.28 -2.11 -26.37
CA THR A 285 -11.66 -3.12 -25.38
C THR A 285 -11.13 -4.48 -25.82
N TRP A 286 -10.47 -5.17 -24.90
CA TRP A 286 -9.81 -6.44 -25.12
C TRP A 286 -10.52 -7.55 -24.34
N ALA A 287 -10.38 -8.77 -24.83
CA ALA A 287 -10.76 -9.98 -24.12
C ALA A 287 -9.68 -11.05 -24.27
N MET A 288 -9.61 -11.91 -23.27
CA MET A 288 -8.84 -13.15 -23.30
C MET A 288 -9.81 -14.32 -23.18
N THR A 289 -9.83 -15.20 -24.18
CA THR A 289 -10.78 -16.32 -24.23
C THR A 289 -10.07 -17.65 -24.47
N PRO A 290 -10.55 -18.77 -23.90
CA PRO A 290 -10.03 -20.10 -24.21
C PRO A 290 -10.05 -20.38 -25.72
N GLN A 291 -9.05 -21.12 -26.20
CA GLN A 291 -8.99 -21.61 -27.58
C GLN A 291 -9.35 -23.09 -27.68
#